data_AF-A0A4U0NK25-F1
#
_entry.id   AF-A0A4U0NK25-F1
#
_cell.length_a   1.000
_cell.length_b   1.000
_cell.length_c   1.000
_cell.angle_alpha   90.00
_cell.angle_beta   90.00
_cell.angle_gamma   90.00
#
_symmetry.space_group_name_H-M   'P 1'
#
loop_
_entity.id
_entity.type
_entity.pdbx_description
1 polymer ?
#
loop_
_entity_poly.entity_id
_entity_poly.type
_entity_poly.pdbx_seq_one_letter_code
_entity_poly.pdbx_strand_id
1 'polypeptide(L)'
;MIVDGTGLLCVTLLIRLRAAIAQAEPNTVVHVIATDPAAPLGLPAWCHMTGHHYLGMTGHHHHHLGPVLDDTDSSVYALRLSADARPTRPDAPWRPSTPER
;
A
#
# COMPACT_ATOMS: atom_id res chain seq x y z
N MET A 1 -2.64 6.64 8.97
CA MET A 1 -3.47 7.02 7.80
C MET A 1 -4.05 5.78 7.12
N ILE A 2 -5.07 5.92 6.28
CA ILE A 2 -5.70 4.81 5.54
C ILE A 2 -5.56 5.05 4.03
N VAL A 3 -5.25 4.00 3.28
CA VAL A 3 -5.29 3.98 1.81
C VAL A 3 -6.24 2.89 1.38
N ASP A 4 -7.35 3.28 0.77
CA ASP A 4 -8.35 2.35 0.24
C ASP A 4 -7.97 1.90 -1.18
N GLY A 5 -7.65 0.62 -1.32
CA GLY A 5 -7.34 -0.07 -2.56
C GLY A 5 -8.41 -1.05 -3.01
N THR A 6 -9.62 -0.99 -2.43
CA THR A 6 -10.72 -1.88 -2.78
C THR A 6 -11.00 -1.84 -4.28
N GLY A 7 -11.05 -3.00 -4.91
CA GLY A 7 -11.26 -3.15 -6.36
C GLY A 7 -10.06 -2.77 -7.24
N LEU A 8 -8.92 -2.36 -6.67
CA LEU A 8 -7.72 -2.03 -7.43
C LEU A 8 -6.80 -3.24 -7.57
N LEU A 9 -6.23 -3.42 -8.77
CA LEU A 9 -5.08 -4.30 -8.95
C LEU A 9 -3.87 -3.79 -8.15
N CYS A 10 -2.99 -4.69 -7.72
CA CYS A 10 -1.86 -4.42 -6.85
C CYS A 10 -0.93 -3.35 -7.43
N VAL A 11 -0.76 -3.32 -8.75
CA VAL A 11 0.02 -2.28 -9.46
C VAL A 11 -0.61 -0.90 -9.26
N THR A 12 -1.92 -0.78 -9.46
CA THR A 12 -2.67 0.47 -9.29
C THR A 12 -2.73 0.89 -7.81
N LEU A 13 -2.87 -0.08 -6.91
CA LEU A 13 -2.80 0.15 -5.47
C LEU A 13 -1.46 0.75 -5.05
N LEU A 14 -0.34 0.23 -5.56
CA LEU A 14 1.00 0.77 -5.24
C LEU A 14 1.18 2.20 -5.76
N ILE A 15 0.64 2.52 -6.93
CA ILE A 15 0.65 3.90 -7.47
C ILE A 15 -0.14 4.84 -6.54
N ARG A 16 -1.35 4.42 -6.12
CA ARG A 16 -2.19 5.17 -5.18
C ARG A 16 -1.52 5.35 -3.82
N LEU A 17 -0.94 4.27 -3.28
CA LEU A 17 -0.21 4.27 -2.02
C LEU A 17 0.97 5.25 -2.08
N ARG A 18 1.82 5.16 -3.11
CA ARG A 18 2.96 6.05 -3.29
C ARG A 18 2.52 7.52 -3.35
N ALA A 19 1.45 7.82 -4.08
CA ALA A 19 0.91 9.18 -4.14
C ALA A 19 0.41 9.67 -2.78
N ALA A 20 -0.31 8.82 -2.03
CA ALA A 20 -0.86 9.15 -0.72
C ALA A 20 0.22 9.44 0.33
N ILE A 21 1.34 8.70 0.30
CA ILE A 21 2.42 8.84 1.29
C ILE A 21 3.46 9.90 0.93
N ALA A 22 3.39 10.49 -0.26
CA ALA A 22 4.44 11.39 -0.77
C ALA A 22 4.67 12.63 0.11
N GLN A 23 3.68 13.01 0.91
CA GLN A 23 3.74 14.15 1.86
C GLN A 23 3.52 13.69 3.31
N ALA A 24 3.62 12.39 3.57
CA ALA A 24 3.43 11.85 4.91
C ALA A 24 4.77 11.80 5.67
N GLU A 25 4.72 12.10 6.96
CA GLU A 25 5.90 12.11 7.81
C GLU A 25 6.46 10.69 8.02
N PRO A 26 7.79 10.55 8.17
CA PRO A 26 8.40 9.30 8.62
C PRO A 26 7.76 8.75 9.90
N ASN A 27 7.83 7.43 10.09
CA ASN A 27 7.17 6.69 11.18
C ASN A 27 5.62 6.67 11.13
N THR A 28 4.98 7.36 10.17
CA THR A 28 3.55 7.21 9.94
C THR A 28 3.21 5.75 9.64
N VAL A 29 2.21 5.21 10.34
CA VAL A 29 1.62 3.90 10.02
C VAL A 29 0.48 4.08 9.03
N VAL A 30 0.59 3.39 7.90
CA VAL A 30 -0.39 3.35 6.82
C VAL A 30 -1.12 2.02 6.88
N HIS A 31 -2.45 2.07 6.94
CA HIS A 31 -3.30 0.90 6.80
C HIS A 31 -3.83 0.87 5.36
N VAL A 32 -3.53 -0.19 4.64
CA VAL A 32 -3.90 -0.38 3.23
C VAL A 32 -5.01 -1.42 3.17
N ILE A 33 -6.18 -1.04 2.69
CA ILE A 33 -7.28 -1.97 2.40
C ILE A 33 -7.06 -2.49 0.98
N ALA A 34 -7.04 -3.80 0.77
CA ALA A 34 -6.86 -4.38 -0.56
C ALA A 34 -7.68 -5.65 -0.74
N THR A 35 -8.23 -5.81 -1.95
CA THR A 35 -8.97 -6.99 -2.39
C THR A 35 -8.22 -7.81 -3.45
N ASP A 36 -7.11 -7.30 -3.98
CA ASP A 36 -6.29 -8.06 -4.94
C ASP A 36 -5.53 -9.20 -4.22
N PRO A 37 -5.67 -10.47 -4.67
CA PRO A 37 -4.95 -11.60 -4.09
C PRO A 37 -3.42 -11.50 -4.20
N ALA A 38 -2.87 -10.62 -5.03
CA ALA A 38 -1.43 -10.36 -5.13
C ALA A 38 -0.92 -9.37 -4.05
N ALA A 39 -1.79 -8.64 -3.35
CA ALA A 39 -1.38 -7.68 -2.32
C ALA A 39 -0.54 -8.28 -1.17
N PRO A 40 -0.82 -9.51 -0.65
CA PRO A 40 0.03 -10.16 0.36
C PRO A 40 1.49 -10.34 -0.07
N LEU A 41 1.79 -10.41 -1.37
CA LEU A 41 3.14 -10.51 -1.89
C LEU A 41 3.69 -9.15 -2.33
N GLY A 42 2.85 -8.34 -2.99
CA GLY A 42 3.26 -7.05 -3.55
C GLY A 42 3.60 -6.01 -2.50
N LEU A 43 2.82 -5.90 -1.42
CA LEU A 43 3.06 -4.90 -0.36
C LEU A 43 4.37 -5.17 0.40
N PRO A 44 4.68 -6.40 0.87
CA PRO A 44 5.97 -6.67 1.51
C PRO A 44 7.15 -6.46 0.57
N ALA A 45 7.05 -6.92 -0.69
CA ALA A 45 8.11 -6.75 -1.67
C ALA A 45 8.40 -5.27 -1.95
N TRP A 46 7.35 -4.47 -2.11
CA TRP A 46 7.47 -3.03 -2.30
C TRP A 46 8.06 -2.33 -1.08
N CYS A 47 7.64 -2.69 0.13
CA CYS A 47 8.22 -2.17 1.37
C CYS A 47 9.72 -2.50 1.46
N HIS A 48 10.10 -3.75 1.20
CA HIS A 48 11.50 -4.18 1.23
C HIS A 48 12.37 -3.41 0.24
N MET A 49 11.91 -3.26 -0.99
CA MET A 49 12.65 -2.54 -2.06
C MET A 49 12.79 -1.04 -1.77
N THR A 50 11.77 -0.42 -1.19
CA THR A 50 11.77 1.02 -0.86
C THR A 50 12.41 1.32 0.50
N GLY A 51 12.53 0.34 1.39
CA GLY A 51 13.03 0.54 2.75
C GLY A 51 11.94 0.92 3.77
N HIS A 52 10.67 0.85 3.39
CA HIS A 52 9.57 0.92 4.35
C HIS A 52 9.45 -0.38 5.16
N HIS A 53 8.79 -0.31 6.31
CA HIS A 53 8.61 -1.48 7.17
C HIS A 53 7.21 -2.06 6.97
N TYR A 54 7.12 -3.24 6.37
CA TYR A 54 5.89 -4.00 6.37
C TYR A 54 5.63 -4.56 7.77
N LEU A 55 4.44 -4.31 8.33
CA LEU A 55 4.06 -4.72 9.68
C LEU A 55 3.13 -5.95 9.71
N GLY A 56 2.66 -6.40 8.54
CA GLY A 56 1.77 -7.56 8.44
C GLY A 56 0.33 -7.21 8.08
N MET A 57 -0.47 -8.26 7.94
CA MET A 57 -1.92 -8.15 7.83
C MET A 57 -2.51 -7.95 9.23
N THR A 58 -3.38 -6.96 9.38
CA THR A 58 -3.97 -6.56 10.66
C THR A 58 -5.43 -6.99 10.82
N GLY A 59 -6.03 -7.57 9.77
CA GLY A 59 -7.40 -8.08 9.80
C GLY A 59 -8.11 -7.84 8.47
N HIS A 60 -9.44 -7.76 8.55
CA HIS A 60 -10.35 -7.63 7.43
C HIS A 60 -11.24 -6.40 7.61
N HIS A 61 -11.56 -5.72 6.51
CA HIS A 61 -12.43 -4.56 6.48
C HIS A 61 -13.78 -4.95 5.88
N HIS A 62 -14.85 -4.88 6.67
CA HIS A 62 -16.20 -5.15 6.17
C HIS A 62 -16.83 -3.86 5.63
N HIS A 63 -17.25 -3.88 4.38
CA HIS A 63 -17.98 -2.75 3.81
C HIS A 63 -19.42 -2.74 4.37
N HIS A 64 -19.82 -1.68 5.07
CA HIS A 64 -21.09 -1.62 5.81
C HIS A 64 -22.36 -1.49 4.93
N LEU A 65 -22.25 -1.56 3.60
CA LEU A 65 -23.38 -1.36 2.67
C LEU A 65 -23.92 -2.69 2.13
N GLY A 66 -24.91 -3.27 2.84
CA GLY A 66 -25.86 -4.27 2.31
C GLY A 66 -25.34 -5.71 2.18
N PRO A 67 -26.21 -6.67 1.79
CA PRO A 67 -25.83 -8.07 1.63
C PRO A 67 -24.92 -8.19 0.41
N VAL A 68 -23.61 -8.19 0.65
CA VAL A 68 -22.61 -8.41 -0.39
C VAL A 68 -22.63 -9.90 -0.71
N LEU A 69 -22.98 -10.23 -1.96
CA LEU A 69 -23.04 -11.61 -2.45
C LEU A 69 -21.68 -12.21 -2.79
N ASP A 70 -20.57 -11.47 -2.62
CA ASP A 70 -19.22 -11.98 -2.83
C ASP A 70 -18.30 -11.48 -1.72
N ASP A 71 -17.91 -12.41 -0.84
CA ASP A 71 -16.96 -12.27 0.27
C ASP A 71 -15.53 -11.98 -0.26
N THR A 72 -15.38 -10.89 -1.01
CA THR A 72 -14.06 -10.37 -1.39
C THR A 72 -13.46 -9.75 -0.15
N ASP A 73 -12.83 -10.63 0.59
CA ASP A 73 -12.27 -10.40 1.90
C ASP A 73 -11.24 -9.27 1.87
N SER A 74 -11.71 -8.05 2.15
CA SER A 74 -10.94 -6.82 2.01
C SER A 74 -9.91 -6.78 3.13
N SER A 75 -8.76 -7.38 2.87
CA SER A 75 -7.68 -7.51 3.83
C SER A 75 -7.05 -6.15 4.12
N VAL A 76 -6.74 -5.90 5.39
CA VAL A 76 -6.05 -4.70 5.84
C VAL A 76 -4.60 -5.03 6.16
N TYR A 77 -3.68 -4.28 5.57
CA TYR A 77 -2.25 -4.42 5.75
C TYR A 77 -1.66 -3.17 6.37
N ALA A 78 -0.77 -3.33 7.34
CA ALA A 78 -0.07 -2.21 7.95
C ALA A 78 1.38 -2.12 7.43
N LEU A 79 1.82 -0.90 7.16
CA LEU A 79 3.22 -0.57 6.91
C LEU A 79 3.59 0.73 7.62
N ARG A 80 4.86 0.87 8.01
CA ARG A 80 5.41 2.09 8.62
C ARG A 80 6.39 2.75 7.66
N LEU A 81 6.19 4.05 7.46
CA LEU A 81 7.08 4.87 6.62
C LEU A 81 8.45 5.01 7.27
N SER A 82 9.48 5.03 6.43
CA SER A 82 10.88 5.17 6.84
C SER A 82 11.38 6.53 6.38
N ALA A 83 12.18 7.19 7.21
CA ALA A 83 12.83 8.46 6.83
C ALA A 83 13.83 8.26 5.68
N ASP A 84 14.44 7.09 5.62
CA ASP A 84 15.46 6.73 4.63
C ASP A 84 14.88 5.97 3.43
N ALA A 85 13.56 6.08 3.20
CA ALA A 85 12.90 5.38 2.11
C ALA A 85 13.44 5.86 0.76
N ARG A 86 13.78 4.91 -0.12
CA ARG A 86 14.27 5.17 -1.46
C ARG A 86 13.17 5.80 -2.30
N PRO A 87 13.39 6.97 -2.92
CA PRO A 87 12.38 7.61 -3.73
C PRO A 87 12.13 6.82 -5.02
N THR A 88 10.87 6.75 -5.42
CA THR A 88 10.40 6.01 -6.59
C THR A 88 9.62 6.89 -7.55
N ARG A 89 9.54 6.47 -8.82
CA ARG A 89 8.77 7.18 -9.84
C ARG A 89 7.28 7.24 -9.47
N PRO A 90 6.55 8.32 -9.84
CA PRO A 90 5.12 8.45 -9.54
C PRO A 90 4.24 7.42 -10.26
N ASP A 91 4.58 7.04 -11.50
CA ASP A 91 3.84 6.14 -12.39
C ASP A 91 4.33 4.68 -12.31
N ALA A 92 5.53 4.47 -11.78
CA ALA A 92 6.15 3.16 -11.61
C ALA A 92 6.83 3.09 -10.23
N PRO A 93 6.07 2.93 -9.13
CA PRO A 93 6.60 2.91 -7.76
C PRO A 93 7.54 1.73 -7.46
N TRP A 94 7.74 0.82 -8.41
CA TRP A 94 8.77 -0.23 -8.39
C TRP A 94 10.08 0.16 -9.08
N ARG A 95 10.18 1.37 -9.60
CA ARG A 95 11.41 1.91 -10.20
C ARG A 95 11.95 3.05 -9.34
N PRO A 96 13.26 3.03 -8.98
CA PRO A 96 13.89 4.17 -8.33
C PRO A 96 13.74 5.43 -9.17
N SER A 97 13.55 6.58 -8.51
CA SER A 97 13.70 7.87 -9.19
C SER A 97 15.19 8.16 -9.37
N THR A 98 15.61 8.51 -10.58
CA THR A 98 16.94 9.08 -10.80
C THR A 98 17.04 10.38 -10.00
N PRO A 99 18.14 10.64 -9.26
CA PRO A 99 18.37 11.97 -8.73
C PRO A 99 18.36 12.97 -9.88
N GLU A 100 17.63 14.07 -9.74
CA GLU A 100 17.78 15.21 -10.65
C GLU A 100 19.26 15.65 -10.57
N ARG A 101 19.94 15.68 -11.73
CA ARG A 101 21.35 16.07 -11.84
C ARG A 101 21.51 17.57 -11.79
#